data_AF-A0A3P7NCC2-F1
#
_entry.id   AF-A0A3P7NCC2-F1
#
_cell.length_a   1.000
_cell.length_b   1.000
_cell.length_c   1.000
_cell.angle_alpha   90.00
_cell.angle_beta   90.00
_cell.angle_gamma   90.00
#
_symmetry.space_group_name_H-M   'P 1'
#
loop_
_entity.id
_entity.type
_entity.pdbx_description
1 polymer ?
#
loop_
_entity_poly.entity_id
_entity_poly.type
_entity_poly.pdbx_seq_one_letter_code
_entity_poly.pdbx_strand_id
1 'polypeptide(L)'
;MLQVGKAFRALCVNGIRAAPVWDSLTQTFTCVLTINDFLQMLSLCWKSANDPGTPTLKVGDCESMPIRRWKGKSVGRLSYQQ
;
A
#
# COMPACT_ATOMS: atom_id res chain seq x y z
N MET A 1 -6.72 -6.45 -11.12
CA MET A 1 -5.95 -6.19 -9.88
C MET A 1 -6.20 -4.76 -9.42
N LEU A 2 -6.43 -4.55 -8.12
CA LEU A 2 -6.69 -3.20 -7.57
C LEU A 2 -5.37 -2.42 -7.41
N GLN A 3 -5.29 -1.25 -8.06
CA GLN A 3 -4.15 -0.32 -7.98
C GLN A 3 -4.23 0.53 -6.71
N VAL A 4 -3.08 0.90 -6.16
CA VAL A 4 -2.98 1.72 -4.93
C VAL A 4 -3.64 3.09 -5.13
N GLY A 5 -3.41 3.76 -6.26
CA GLY A 5 -4.02 5.08 -6.53
C GLY A 5 -5.54 5.06 -6.59
N LYS A 6 -6.10 4.04 -7.25
CA LYS A 6 -7.56 3.87 -7.36
C LYS A 6 -8.20 3.58 -6.01
N ALA A 7 -7.56 2.75 -5.19
CA ALA A 7 -8.05 2.45 -3.86
C ALA A 7 -7.95 3.64 -2.91
N PHE A 8 -6.87 4.44 -3.00
CA PHE A 8 -6.77 5.71 -2.28
C PHE A 8 -7.93 6.64 -2.61
N ARG A 9 -8.16 6.86 -3.92
CA ARG A 9 -9.24 7.72 -4.38
C ARG A 9 -10.60 7.21 -3.91
N ALA A 10 -10.82 5.89 -3.90
CA ALA A 10 -12.03 5.31 -3.37
C ALA A 10 -12.22 5.58 -1.87
N LEU A 11 -11.16 5.51 -1.05
CA LEU A 11 -11.24 5.87 0.36
C LEU A 11 -11.60 7.35 0.55
N CYS A 12 -10.95 8.24 -0.21
CA CYS A 12 -11.21 9.69 -0.16
C CYS A 12 -12.64 10.04 -0.58
N VAL A 13 -13.11 9.51 -1.72
CA VAL A 13 -14.45 9.78 -2.26
C VAL A 13 -15.55 9.25 -1.33
N ASN A 14 -15.33 8.10 -0.70
CA ASN A 14 -16.29 7.51 0.24
C ASN A 14 -16.16 8.07 1.67
N GLY A 15 -15.17 8.92 1.95
CA GLY A 15 -14.95 9.49 3.29
C GLY A 15 -14.56 8.45 4.35
N ILE A 16 -14.08 7.27 3.95
CA ILE A 16 -13.73 6.17 4.86
C ILE A 16 -12.22 6.08 5.08
N ARG A 17 -11.82 5.71 6.30
CA ARG A 17 -10.40 5.66 6.72
C ARG A 17 -9.77 4.28 6.55
N ALA A 18 -10.60 3.26 6.33
CA ALA A 18 -10.20 1.89 6.12
C ALA A 18 -11.22 1.14 5.27
N ALA A 19 -10.77 0.19 4.46
CA ALA A 19 -11.63 -0.71 3.69
C ALA A 19 -11.03 -2.12 3.62
N PRO A 20 -11.87 -3.17 3.66
CA PRO A 20 -11.41 -4.53 3.40
C PRO A 20 -11.04 -4.70 1.92
N VAL A 21 -9.96 -5.43 1.67
CA VAL A 21 -9.53 -5.83 0.32
C VAL A 21 -9.94 -7.28 0.09
N TRP A 22 -10.82 -7.47 -0.88
CA TRP A 22 -11.31 -8.77 -1.31
C TRP A 22 -10.56 -9.24 -2.57
N ASP A 23 -10.07 -10.48 -2.56
CA ASP A 23 -9.51 -11.10 -3.76
C ASP A 23 -10.60 -11.91 -4.46
N SER A 24 -11.03 -11.41 -5.60
CA SER A 24 -12.09 -12.04 -6.40
C SER A 24 -11.69 -13.39 -6.98
N LEU A 25 -10.38 -13.65 -7.19
CA LEU A 25 -9.94 -14.93 -7.77
C LEU A 25 -9.95 -16.05 -6.74
N THR A 26 -9.39 -15.81 -5.56
CA THR A 26 -9.35 -16.80 -4.48
C THR A 26 -10.61 -16.78 -3.64
N GLN A 27 -11.50 -15.81 -3.85
CA GLN A 27 -12.68 -15.53 -3.02
C GLN A 27 -12.33 -15.45 -1.53
N THR A 28 -11.21 -14.80 -1.21
CA THR A 28 -10.74 -14.66 0.16
C THR A 28 -10.54 -13.22 0.55
N PHE A 29 -10.75 -12.97 1.86
CA PHE A 29 -10.30 -11.75 2.49
C PHE A 29 -8.77 -11.72 2.49
N THR A 30 -8.18 -10.68 1.89
CA THR A 30 -6.73 -10.55 1.84
C THR A 30 -6.20 -9.73 3.02
N CYS A 31 -6.71 -8.51 3.19
CA CYS A 31 -6.24 -7.59 4.22
C CYS A 31 -7.16 -6.37 4.36
N VAL A 32 -6.92 -5.57 5.40
CA VAL A 32 -7.48 -4.21 5.49
C VAL A 32 -6.50 -3.21 4.89
N LEU A 33 -7.01 -2.33 4.03
CA LEU A 33 -6.32 -1.15 3.54
C LEU A 33 -6.71 0.05 4.40
N THR A 34 -5.74 0.73 4.99
CA THR A 34 -5.97 1.82 5.95
C THR A 34 -5.19 3.07 5.59
N ILE A 35 -5.57 4.22 6.16
CA ILE A 35 -4.80 5.46 6.05
C ILE A 35 -3.31 5.30 6.44
N ASN A 36 -3.01 4.40 7.38
CA ASN A 36 -1.64 4.11 7.82
C ASN A 36 -0.79 3.49 6.70
N ASP A 37 -1.37 2.64 5.85
CA ASP A 37 -0.67 2.08 4.70
C ASP A 37 -0.22 3.19 3.73
N PHE A 38 -0.99 4.28 3.61
CA PHE A 38 -0.63 5.45 2.80
C PHE A 38 0.45 6.31 3.43
N LEU A 39 0.40 6.53 4.75
CA LEU A 39 1.45 7.26 5.46
C LEU A 39 2.81 6.56 5.31
N GLN A 40 2.83 5.23 5.39
CA GLN A 40 4.04 4.44 5.13
C GLN A 40 4.52 4.60 3.67
N MET A 41 3.60 4.68 2.72
CA MET A 41 3.91 4.90 1.31
C MET A 41 4.59 6.22 1.05
N LEU A 42 4.02 7.29 1.60
CA LEU A 42 4.60 8.63 1.51
C LEU A 42 5.96 8.69 2.20
N SER A 43 6.09 8.09 3.38
CA SER A 43 7.37 8.04 4.11
C SER A 43 8.45 7.31 3.32
N LEU A 44 8.09 6.22 2.61
CA LEU A 44 9.03 5.47 1.77
C LEU A 44 9.43 6.25 0.51
N CYS A 45 8.48 6.90 -0.16
CA CYS A 45 8.78 7.78 -1.30
C CYS A 45 9.69 8.93 -0.89
N TRP A 46 9.43 9.53 0.29
CA TRP A 46 10.22 10.63 0.82
C TRP A 46 11.63 10.21 1.21
N LYS A 47 11.79 9.08 1.90
CA LYS A 47 13.11 8.56 2.29
C LYS A 47 13.96 8.20 1.08
N SER A 48 13.35 7.57 0.07
CA SER A 48 14.01 7.22 -1.17
C SER A 48 14.58 8.42 -1.94
N ALA A 49 14.05 9.62 -1.73
CA ALA A 49 14.56 10.85 -2.35
C ALA A 49 15.77 11.45 -1.62
N ASN A 50 16.03 11.05 -0.37
CA ASN A 50 17.04 11.66 0.50
C ASN A 50 18.26 10.76 0.78
N ASP A 51 18.24 9.50 0.34
CA ASP A 51 19.28 8.52 0.66
C ASP A 51 19.83 7.84 -0.62
N PRO A 52 21.10 8.10 -1.01
CA PRO A 52 21.67 7.67 -2.29
C PRO A 52 21.86 6.15 -2.42
N GLY A 53 21.64 5.38 -1.34
CA GLY A 53 21.71 3.91 -1.35
C GLY A 53 20.37 3.18 -1.52
N THR A 54 19.23 3.89 -1.56
CA THR A 54 17.89 3.25 -1.63
C THR A 54 17.27 3.28 -3.03
N PRO A 55 16.56 2.22 -3.44
CA PRO A 55 15.92 2.15 -4.76
C PRO A 55 14.88 3.26 -4.90
N THR A 56 15.09 4.12 -5.91
CA THR A 56 14.27 5.29 -6.24
C THR A 56 12.81 4.91 -6.45
N LEU A 57 11.98 5.05 -5.41
CA LEU A 57 10.55 4.77 -5.46
C LEU A 57 9.81 6.10 -5.60
N LYS A 58 9.39 6.43 -6.83
CA LYS A 58 8.60 7.63 -7.07
C LYS A 58 7.13 7.40 -6.72
N VAL A 59 6.44 8.50 -6.41
CA VAL A 59 5.00 8.47 -6.09
C VAL A 59 4.17 7.93 -7.26
N GLY A 60 4.50 8.28 -8.51
CA GLY A 60 3.80 7.77 -9.70
C GLY A 60 3.95 6.25 -9.89
N ASP A 61 5.13 5.71 -9.54
CA ASP A 61 5.37 4.25 -9.54
C ASP A 61 4.56 3.57 -8.44
N CYS A 62 4.36 4.26 -7.31
CA CYS A 62 3.49 3.78 -6.24
C CYS A 62 2.02 3.76 -6.62
N GLU A 63 1.54 4.78 -7.31
CA GLU A 63 0.15 4.89 -7.71
C GLU A 63 -0.29 3.73 -8.61
N SER A 64 0.59 3.36 -9.55
CA SER A 64 0.36 2.31 -10.54
C SER A 64 0.51 0.89 -9.97
N MET A 65 1.15 0.73 -8.80
CA MET A 65 1.42 -0.59 -8.24
C MET A 65 0.14 -1.27 -7.71
N PRO A 66 0.05 -2.61 -7.78
CA PRO A 66 -1.08 -3.33 -7.20
C PRO A 66 -0.97 -3.38 -5.67
N ILE A 67 -2.11 -3.27 -4.96
CA ILE A 67 -2.17 -3.27 -3.48
C ILE A 67 -1.54 -4.51 -2.86
N ARG A 68 -1.69 -5.68 -3.49
CA ARG A 68 -1.07 -6.93 -3.01
C ARG A 68 0.45 -6.78 -2.90
N ARG A 69 1.09 -6.10 -3.86
CA ARG A 69 2.54 -5.84 -3.87
C ARG A 69 2.93 -4.84 -2.77
N TRP A 70 2.10 -3.84 -2.51
CA TRP A 70 2.30 -2.90 -1.41
C TRP A 70 2.24 -3.59 -0.04
N LYS A 71 1.18 -4.35 0.23
CA LYS A 71 1.03 -5.07 1.51
C LYS A 71 2.10 -6.14 1.69
N GLY A 72 2.52 -6.83 0.62
CA GLY A 72 3.66 -7.76 0.69
C GLY A 72 4.97 -7.09 1.14
N LYS A 73 5.20 -5.81 0.79
CA LYS A 73 6.37 -5.05 1.25
C LYS A 73 6.25 -4.61 2.71
N SER A 74 5.06 -4.23 3.17
CA SER A 74 4.84 -3.80 4.57
C SER A 74 4.76 -4.97 5.56
N VAL A 75 4.27 -6.14 5.13
CA VAL A 75 4.13 -7.34 5.98
C VAL A 75 5.48 -7.96 6.36
N GLY A 76 6.55 -7.67 5.60
CA GLY A 76 7.93 -8.04 5.98
C GLY A 76 8.43 -7.39 7.28
N ARG A 77 7.62 -6.55 7.95
CA ARG A 77 7.92 -5.98 9.26
C ARG A 77 6.97 -6.45 10.38
N LEU A 78 6.05 -7.36 10.09
CA LEU A 78 5.12 -7.98 11.06
C LEU A 78 5.22 -9.51 11.07
N SER A 79 6.37 -10.08 10.70
CA SER A 79 6.77 -11.37 11.27
C SER A 79 7.07 -11.12 12.75
N TYR A 80 6.04 -11.23 13.58
CA TYR A 80 6.21 -11.52 14.98
C TYR A 80 7.22 -12.65 15.08
N GLN A 81 8.28 -12.39 15.85
CA GLN A 81 9.03 -13.44 16.52
C GLN A 81 8.01 -14.45 17.06
N GLN A 82 8.12 -15.68 16.58
CA GLN A 82 7.70 -16.85 17.31
C GLN A 82 8.97 -17.54 17.77
#